data_AF-A0A813RPN4-F1
#
_entry.id   AF-A0A813RPN4-F1
#
_cell.length_a   1.000
_cell.length_b   1.000
_cell.length_c   1.000
_cell.angle_alpha   90.00
_cell.angle_beta   90.00
_cell.angle_gamma   90.00
#
_symmetry.space_group_name_H-M   'P 1'
#
loop_
_entity.id
_entity.type
_entity.pdbx_description
1 polymer ?
#
loop_
_entity_poly.entity_id
_entity_poly.type
_entity_poly.pdbx_seq_one_letter_code
_entity_poly.pdbx_strand_id
1 'polypeptide(L)'
;MKSLTLVVVLFAVSFALVNCQFGFRPAFRPFVRPFIRPFVRPFARPFARPFGGFGKRELDFNSTVSLLDDDDVRVLNETTSNMCFYSSLTPVINCFSHNQTFNCPVVERFVGLKNITVKLTNLELVPAEISNVFRLVEKSANFTLLLPEVQKEVDVVLKNFDDFTEPGLLVEDQECWSTIAEFVNEFQKIDFHLSLAL
;
A
#
# COMPACT_ATOMS: atom_id res chain seq x y z
N MET A 1 -3.61 35.26 -13.27
CA MET A 1 -2.41 35.94 -12.72
C MET A 1 -2.14 35.69 -11.23
N LYS A 2 -3.09 35.25 -10.38
CA LYS A 2 -2.85 35.02 -8.94
C LYS A 2 -2.09 33.71 -8.59
N SER A 3 -2.08 32.73 -9.49
CA SER A 3 -1.41 31.43 -9.25
C SER A 3 0.12 31.52 -9.37
N LEU A 4 0.62 32.32 -10.32
CA LEU A 4 2.05 32.45 -10.56
C LEU A 4 2.78 33.10 -9.37
N THR A 5 2.15 34.10 -8.75
CA THR A 5 2.71 34.79 -7.57
C THR A 5 2.87 33.86 -6.37
N LEU A 6 1.96 32.90 -6.20
CA LEU A 6 2.00 31.96 -5.08
C LEU A 6 3.15 30.95 -5.25
N VAL A 7 3.36 30.45 -6.47
CA VAL A 7 4.48 29.55 -6.79
C VAL A 7 5.82 30.24 -6.57
N VAL A 8 5.96 31.49 -7.00
CA VAL A 8 7.22 32.27 -6.82
C VAL A 8 7.51 32.51 -5.33
N VAL A 9 6.49 32.80 -4.52
CA VAL A 9 6.66 32.99 -3.07
C VAL A 9 7.04 31.68 -2.38
N LEU A 10 6.43 30.55 -2.76
CA LEU A 10 6.77 29.23 -2.18
C LEU A 10 8.20 28.81 -2.53
N PHE A 11 8.65 29.07 -3.76
CA PHE A 11 10.04 28.81 -4.16
C PHE A 11 11.03 29.69 -3.40
N ALA A 12 10.74 30.99 -3.25
CA ALA A 12 11.62 31.90 -2.51
C ALA A 12 11.75 31.52 -1.02
N VAL A 13 10.65 31.09 -0.38
CA VAL A 13 10.66 30.64 1.03
C VAL A 13 11.44 29.34 1.19
N SER A 14 11.24 28.38 0.27
CA SER A 14 11.96 27.09 0.30
C SER A 14 13.47 27.31 0.12
N PHE A 15 13.86 28.18 -0.80
CA PHE A 15 15.26 28.50 -1.06
C PHE A 15 15.93 29.21 0.14
N ALA A 16 15.20 30.10 0.82
CA ALA A 16 15.69 30.76 2.03
C ALA A 16 15.86 29.78 3.21
N LEU A 17 14.94 28.81 3.37
CA LEU A 17 15.03 27.81 4.43
C LEU A 17 16.20 26.84 4.22
N VAL A 18 16.40 26.36 2.99
CA VAL A 18 17.49 25.43 2.64
C VAL A 18 18.85 26.08 2.83
N ASN A 19 19.03 27.33 2.37
CA ASN A 19 20.29 28.05 2.54
C ASN A 19 20.56 28.51 3.98
N CYS A 20 19.54 28.62 4.83
CA CYS A 20 19.75 28.92 6.26
C CYS A 20 20.22 27.69 7.07
N GLN A 21 20.06 26.48 6.56
CA GLN A 21 20.40 25.26 7.30
C GLN A 21 21.87 24.85 7.12
N PHE A 22 22.51 25.29 6.04
CA PHE A 22 23.94 25.09 5.79
C PHE A 22 24.74 26.34 6.19
N GLY A 23 25.25 26.34 7.43
CA GLY A 23 26.59 26.90 7.65
C GLY A 23 26.77 28.12 8.56
N PHE A 24 25.78 28.62 9.30
CA PHE A 24 26.06 29.66 10.32
C PHE A 24 25.15 29.60 11.54
N ARG A 25 25.68 29.10 12.67
CA ARG A 25 25.30 29.56 14.02
C ARG A 25 26.56 29.58 14.89
N PRO A 26 26.71 30.54 15.83
CA PRO A 26 25.61 31.21 16.54
C PRO A 26 25.83 32.72 16.79
N ALA A 27 24.97 33.61 16.27
CA ALA A 27 24.85 34.98 16.81
C ALA A 27 23.49 35.68 16.60
N PHE A 28 22.61 35.20 15.71
CA PHE A 28 21.38 35.92 15.34
C PHE A 28 20.08 35.48 16.05
N ARG A 29 20.17 35.04 17.31
CA ARG A 29 18.98 34.59 18.06
C ARG A 29 17.97 35.66 18.51
N PRO A 30 18.24 36.99 18.60
CA PRO A 30 17.21 37.92 19.10
C PRO A 30 16.29 38.50 18.02
N PHE A 31 16.69 38.57 16.75
CA PHE A 31 15.98 39.42 15.77
C PHE A 31 14.92 38.73 14.90
N VAL A 32 14.87 37.40 14.84
CA VAL A 32 13.98 36.70 13.89
C VAL A 32 12.58 36.41 14.45
N ARG A 33 12.42 36.40 15.79
CA ARG A 33 11.14 36.11 16.45
C ARG A 33 10.00 37.12 16.22
N PRO A 34 10.21 38.43 16.01
CA PRO A 34 9.08 39.36 15.86
C PRO A 34 8.41 39.28 14.48
N PHE A 35 9.16 38.96 13.42
CA PHE A 35 8.66 39.13 12.04
C PHE A 35 7.88 37.94 11.47
N ILE A 36 8.08 36.72 11.99
CA ILE A 36 7.42 35.52 11.46
C ILE A 36 5.99 35.35 12.01
N ARG A 37 5.72 35.85 13.22
CA ARG A 37 4.43 35.64 13.90
C ARG A 37 3.20 36.27 13.22
N PRO A 38 3.26 37.48 12.62
CA PRO A 38 2.07 38.07 12.01
C PRO A 38 1.73 37.48 10.63
N PHE A 39 2.69 36.95 9.87
CA PHE A 39 2.45 36.47 8.50
C PHE A 39 1.94 35.03 8.40
N VAL A 40 2.26 34.15 9.36
CA VAL A 40 1.89 32.72 9.28
C VAL A 40 0.45 32.46 9.78
N ARG A 41 -0.08 33.32 10.65
CA ARG A 41 -1.38 33.08 11.32
C ARG A 41 -2.62 33.19 10.42
N PRO A 42 -2.69 34.02 9.37
CA PRO A 42 -3.88 34.09 8.51
C PRO A 42 -3.94 32.95 7.48
N PHE A 43 -2.80 32.44 7.01
CA PHE A 43 -2.75 31.46 5.92
C PHE A 43 -2.84 29.99 6.36
N ALA A 44 -2.57 29.68 7.63
CA ALA A 44 -2.67 28.31 8.14
C ALA A 44 -4.10 27.86 8.50
N ARG A 45 -5.07 28.78 8.57
CA ARG A 45 -6.44 28.46 8.99
C ARG A 45 -7.37 27.85 7.93
N PRO A 46 -7.26 28.12 6.61
CA PRO A 46 -8.20 27.53 5.65
C PRO A 46 -7.81 26.12 5.20
N PHE A 47 -6.53 25.72 5.30
CA PHE A 47 -6.04 24.46 4.74
C PHE A 47 -5.96 23.29 5.74
N ALA A 48 -6.26 23.52 7.02
CA ALA A 48 -6.17 22.49 8.06
C ALA A 48 -7.47 21.68 8.28
N ARG A 49 -8.53 21.87 7.48
CA ARG A 49 -9.77 21.08 7.54
C ARG A 49 -10.32 20.93 6.11
N PRO A 50 -10.42 19.71 5.53
CA PRO A 50 -10.91 18.50 6.17
C PRO A 50 -10.07 17.25 5.83
N PHE A 51 -9.08 16.91 6.67
CA PHE A 51 -8.56 15.53 6.74
C PHE A 51 -8.62 14.96 8.17
N GLY A 52 -9.36 15.64 9.07
CA GLY A 52 -9.64 15.19 10.43
C GLY A 52 -10.77 14.16 10.49
N GLY A 53 -10.79 13.21 9.55
CA GLY A 53 -11.80 12.17 9.42
C GLY A 53 -11.21 10.77 9.27
N PHE A 54 -9.93 10.55 9.62
CA PHE A 54 -9.45 9.20 9.90
C PHE A 54 -9.82 8.86 11.34
N GLY A 55 -11.10 8.60 11.54
CA GLY A 55 -11.53 7.86 12.71
C GLY A 55 -10.77 6.55 12.74
N LYS A 56 -10.10 6.28 13.87
CA LYS A 56 -9.92 4.92 14.36
C LYS A 56 -11.31 4.28 14.31
N ARG A 57 -11.60 3.49 13.28
CA ARG A 57 -12.62 2.47 13.40
C ARG A 57 -11.96 1.36 14.18
N GLU A 58 -12.10 1.46 15.50
CA GLU A 58 -12.20 0.27 16.33
C GLU A 58 -13.36 -0.52 15.71
N LEU A 59 -13.04 -1.62 15.03
CA LEU A 59 -14.02 -2.59 14.58
C LEU A 59 -14.53 -3.30 15.83
N ASP A 60 -15.40 -2.61 16.57
CA ASP A 60 -16.29 -3.27 17.51
C ASP A 60 -17.30 -4.06 16.68
N PHE A 61 -16.94 -5.30 16.39
CA PHE A 61 -17.79 -6.31 15.80
C PHE A 61 -18.78 -6.79 16.86
N ASN A 62 -19.65 -5.89 17.30
CA ASN A 62 -20.81 -6.24 18.11
C ASN A 62 -22.05 -5.93 17.30
N SER A 63 -22.37 -6.85 16.41
CA SER A 63 -23.60 -6.87 15.63
C SER A 63 -24.79 -6.91 16.58
N THR A 64 -25.34 -5.74 16.89
CA THR A 64 -26.66 -5.64 17.50
C THR A 64 -27.68 -6.10 16.49
N VAL A 65 -28.20 -7.31 16.74
CA VAL A 65 -29.39 -7.89 16.12
C VAL A 65 -30.54 -6.90 16.24
N SER A 66 -30.85 -6.22 15.14
CA SER A 66 -32.10 -5.48 14.99
C SER A 66 -33.18 -6.47 14.60
N LEU A 67 -34.00 -6.83 15.60
CA LEU A 67 -35.32 -7.44 15.44
C LEU A 67 -36.23 -6.45 14.68
N LEU A 68 -36.44 -6.67 13.38
CA LEU A 68 -37.57 -6.13 12.64
C LEU A 68 -38.04 -7.14 11.60
N ASP A 69 -39.21 -7.69 11.90
CA ASP A 69 -40.31 -8.16 11.07
C ASP A 69 -40.05 -9.17 9.93
N ASP A 70 -40.83 -10.25 10.05
CA ASP A 70 -40.92 -11.47 9.24
C ASP A 70 -41.04 -11.26 7.71
N ASP A 71 -40.55 -12.30 7.02
CA ASP A 71 -40.63 -12.63 5.59
C ASP A 71 -39.58 -11.99 4.65
N ASP A 72 -38.68 -12.87 4.18
CA ASP A 72 -37.56 -12.70 3.24
C ASP A 72 -36.22 -12.14 3.79
N VAL A 73 -35.77 -12.72 4.91
CA VAL A 73 -34.35 -12.71 5.31
C VAL A 73 -33.56 -13.61 4.36
N ARG A 74 -33.14 -13.06 3.21
CA ARG A 74 -31.98 -13.60 2.48
C ARG A 74 -30.78 -13.46 3.40
N VAL A 75 -30.43 -14.57 4.05
CA VAL A 75 -29.16 -14.76 4.73
C VAL A 75 -28.08 -14.35 3.73
N LEU A 76 -27.53 -13.15 3.92
CA LEU A 76 -26.24 -12.80 3.35
C LEU A 76 -25.28 -13.75 4.06
N ASN A 77 -25.09 -14.94 3.47
CA ASN A 77 -24.03 -15.84 3.84
C ASN A 77 -22.78 -14.97 3.81
N GLU A 78 -22.24 -14.67 4.99
CA GLU A 78 -20.96 -14.00 5.13
C GLU A 78 -19.98 -14.85 4.33
N THR A 79 -19.68 -14.42 3.11
CA THR A 79 -18.66 -15.02 2.27
C THR A 79 -17.36 -14.62 2.91
N THR A 80 -16.99 -15.43 3.88
CA THR A 80 -15.71 -15.59 4.52
C THR A 80 -14.67 -15.91 3.45
N SER A 81 -14.36 -14.87 2.70
CA SER A 81 -13.44 -14.92 1.59
C SER A 81 -12.04 -14.97 2.18
N ASN A 82 -11.33 -16.04 1.84
CA ASN A 82 -9.92 -16.16 2.14
C ASN A 82 -9.18 -15.11 1.31
N MET A 83 -8.51 -14.19 2.00
CA MET A 83 -7.92 -13.02 1.38
C MET A 83 -6.49 -12.80 1.87
N CYS A 84 -5.59 -12.52 0.94
CA CYS A 84 -4.21 -12.18 1.23
C CYS A 84 -3.90 -10.74 0.80
N PHE A 85 -3.12 -10.04 1.61
CA PHE A 85 -2.72 -8.66 1.38
C PHE A 85 -1.22 -8.56 1.41
N TYR A 86 -0.68 -7.80 0.48
CA TYR A 86 0.70 -7.39 0.48
C TYR A 86 0.82 -5.87 0.37
N SER A 87 1.75 -5.32 1.13
CA SER A 87 2.05 -3.88 1.19
C SER A 87 3.56 -3.68 1.07
N SER A 88 4.04 -2.86 0.14
CA SER A 88 5.49 -2.60 0.05
C SER A 88 6.04 -1.69 1.16
N LEU A 89 5.16 -0.95 1.86
CA LEU A 89 5.58 -0.17 3.03
C LEU A 89 6.10 -1.07 4.16
N THR A 90 5.55 -2.28 4.23
CA THR A 90 5.86 -3.30 5.22
C THR A 90 5.87 -4.62 4.46
N PRO A 91 7.01 -5.02 3.86
CA PRO A 91 7.09 -6.10 2.87
C PRO A 91 6.79 -7.46 3.52
N VAL A 92 5.51 -7.67 3.76
CA VAL A 92 4.91 -8.76 4.52
C VAL A 92 3.61 -9.10 3.81
N ILE A 93 3.42 -10.38 3.52
CA ILE A 93 2.16 -10.94 3.06
C ILE A 93 1.35 -11.33 4.29
N ASN A 94 0.17 -10.73 4.45
CA ASN A 94 -0.78 -11.04 5.51
C ASN A 94 -1.95 -11.80 4.89
N CYS A 95 -2.13 -13.06 5.25
CA CYS A 95 -3.24 -13.87 4.79
C CYS A 95 -4.25 -14.09 5.91
N PHE A 96 -5.53 -13.99 5.56
CA PHE A 96 -6.66 -14.17 6.45
C PHE A 96 -7.49 -15.36 5.99
N SER A 97 -7.63 -16.32 6.89
CA SER A 97 -8.58 -17.42 6.82
C SER A 97 -9.63 -17.26 7.91
N HIS A 98 -10.69 -18.05 7.85
CA HIS A 98 -11.68 -18.16 8.93
C HIS A 98 -11.08 -18.38 10.32
N ASN A 99 -10.04 -19.21 10.39
CA ASN A 99 -9.54 -19.74 11.66
C ASN A 99 -8.09 -19.36 11.95
N GLN A 100 -7.41 -18.77 10.98
CA GLN A 100 -5.97 -18.54 11.05
C GLN A 100 -5.61 -17.24 10.33
N THR A 101 -4.66 -16.51 10.92
CA THR A 101 -3.99 -15.39 10.29
C THR A 101 -2.50 -15.65 10.38
N PHE A 102 -1.80 -15.43 9.28
CA PHE A 102 -0.35 -15.59 9.25
C PHE A 102 0.28 -14.46 8.45
N ASN A 103 1.46 -14.07 8.91
CA ASN A 103 2.24 -12.97 8.37
C ASN A 103 3.57 -13.51 7.89
N CYS A 104 3.88 -13.24 6.64
CA CYS A 104 4.97 -13.83 5.91
C CYS A 104 5.91 -12.73 5.42
N PRO A 105 7.14 -12.60 5.98
CA PRO A 105 8.09 -11.60 5.50
C PRO A 105 8.50 -11.92 4.05
N VAL A 106 8.64 -10.88 3.25
CA VAL A 106 8.94 -10.97 1.82
C VAL A 106 10.07 -10.03 1.46
N VAL A 107 10.94 -10.46 0.56
CA VAL A 107 11.96 -9.65 -0.07
C VAL A 107 11.50 -9.26 -1.47
N GLU A 108 11.43 -7.96 -1.72
CA GLU A 108 11.02 -7.41 -3.01
C GLU A 108 12.19 -7.44 -4.00
N ARG A 109 11.98 -8.00 -5.19
CA ARG A 109 12.97 -8.02 -6.27
C ARG A 109 12.44 -7.37 -7.54
N PHE A 110 12.04 -6.11 -7.45
CA PHE A 110 11.57 -5.32 -8.60
C PHE A 110 12.73 -4.62 -9.33
N VAL A 111 13.68 -5.39 -9.86
CA VAL A 111 14.86 -4.83 -10.55
C VAL A 111 14.40 -4.04 -11.78
N GLY A 112 14.71 -2.74 -11.81
CA GLY A 112 14.40 -1.85 -12.94
C GLY A 112 13.03 -1.16 -12.88
N LEU A 113 12.20 -1.44 -11.87
CA LEU A 113 10.90 -0.78 -11.69
C LEU A 113 11.00 0.28 -10.59
N LYS A 114 11.51 1.47 -10.92
CA LYS A 114 11.53 2.62 -10.00
C LYS A 114 10.34 3.54 -10.30
N ASN A 115 9.70 4.07 -9.24
CA ASN A 115 8.63 5.07 -9.31
C ASN A 115 7.33 4.59 -9.97
N ILE A 116 6.86 3.37 -9.68
CA ILE A 116 5.58 2.88 -10.19
C ILE A 116 4.64 2.64 -9.02
N THR A 117 3.54 3.39 -8.98
CA THR A 117 2.44 3.13 -8.03
C THR A 117 1.45 2.20 -8.70
N VAL A 118 1.40 0.93 -8.25
CA VAL A 118 0.48 -0.06 -8.80
C VAL A 118 -0.46 -0.50 -7.70
N LYS A 119 -1.76 -0.33 -7.96
CA LYS A 119 -2.82 -0.91 -7.15
C LYS A 119 -3.45 -2.03 -7.96
N LEU A 120 -3.11 -3.28 -7.64
CA LEU A 120 -3.74 -4.45 -8.25
C LEU A 120 -4.80 -5.01 -7.30
N THR A 121 -5.99 -5.24 -7.84
CA THR A 121 -7.12 -5.84 -7.14
C THR A 121 -7.62 -7.01 -7.97
N ASN A 122 -8.21 -8.03 -7.33
CA ASN A 122 -8.74 -9.23 -8.00
C ASN A 122 -7.65 -10.13 -8.62
N LEU A 123 -6.48 -10.19 -7.99
CA LEU A 123 -5.48 -11.19 -8.33
C LEU A 123 -5.88 -12.52 -7.67
N GLU A 124 -5.56 -13.62 -8.36
CA GLU A 124 -5.73 -14.99 -7.92
C GLU A 124 -4.35 -15.64 -7.85
N LEU A 125 -4.05 -16.28 -6.73
CA LEU A 125 -2.81 -17.05 -6.59
C LEU A 125 -3.02 -18.44 -7.20
N VAL A 126 -2.28 -18.76 -8.27
CA VAL A 126 -2.39 -20.04 -8.98
C VAL A 126 -1.06 -20.79 -8.88
N PRO A 127 -1.06 -22.10 -8.54
CA PRO A 127 0.14 -22.91 -8.57
C PRO A 127 0.71 -22.99 -9.99
N ALA A 128 2.03 -22.77 -10.14
CA ALA A 128 2.71 -22.98 -11.41
C ALA A 128 3.05 -24.47 -11.62
N GLU A 129 3.38 -24.84 -12.86
CA GLU A 129 3.86 -26.20 -13.19
C GLU A 129 5.17 -26.55 -12.46
N ILE A 130 5.94 -25.54 -12.07
CA ILE A 130 7.20 -25.70 -11.33
C ILE A 130 6.87 -25.67 -9.84
N SER A 131 7.28 -26.72 -9.11
CA SER A 131 7.18 -26.75 -7.66
C SER A 131 7.94 -25.54 -7.06
N ASN A 132 7.31 -24.84 -6.11
CA ASN A 132 7.82 -23.64 -5.45
C ASN A 132 7.64 -22.30 -6.19
N VAL A 133 6.75 -22.24 -7.17
CA VAL A 133 6.36 -20.99 -7.83
C VAL A 133 4.85 -20.81 -7.81
N PHE A 134 4.39 -19.67 -7.30
CA PHE A 134 3.00 -19.23 -7.43
C PHE A 134 2.93 -18.06 -8.40
N ARG A 135 1.99 -18.13 -9.35
CA ARG A 135 1.69 -17.03 -10.28
C ARG A 135 0.53 -16.22 -9.73
N LEU A 136 0.69 -14.91 -9.75
CA LEU A 136 -0.41 -13.98 -9.52
C LEU A 136 -1.12 -13.76 -10.85
N VAL A 137 -2.30 -14.36 -11.02
CA VAL A 137 -3.10 -14.29 -12.24
C VAL A 137 -4.28 -13.38 -11.98
N GLU A 138 -4.52 -12.37 -12.81
CA GLU A 138 -5.71 -11.54 -12.66
C GLU A 138 -6.96 -12.29 -13.15
N LYS A 139 -8.04 -12.27 -12.35
CA LYS A 139 -9.32 -12.90 -12.72
C LYS A 139 -9.95 -12.28 -13.97
N SER A 140 -9.66 -11.02 -14.25
CA SER A 140 -10.27 -10.23 -15.32
C SER A 140 -9.36 -9.99 -16.53
N ALA A 141 -8.48 -10.94 -16.87
CA ALA A 141 -7.85 -11.10 -18.19
C ALA A 141 -7.24 -9.86 -18.88
N ASN A 142 -7.00 -8.73 -18.22
CA ASN A 142 -6.52 -7.50 -18.85
C ASN A 142 -5.89 -6.59 -17.79
N PHE A 143 -4.71 -6.95 -17.29
CA PHE A 143 -3.83 -5.96 -16.69
C PHE A 143 -2.67 -5.71 -17.64
N THR A 144 -2.58 -4.47 -18.08
CA THR A 144 -1.36 -3.93 -18.67
C THR A 144 -0.68 -3.12 -17.58
N LEU A 145 0.36 -3.69 -16.97
CA LEU A 145 1.37 -2.89 -16.29
C LEU A 145 2.06 -2.05 -17.36
N LEU A 146 1.50 -0.88 -17.67
CA LEU A 146 2.13 0.04 -18.59
C LEU A 146 3.35 0.64 -17.87
N LEU A 147 4.52 0.01 -18.06
CA LEU A 147 5.76 0.75 -17.88
C LEU A 147 5.66 1.98 -18.80
N PRO A 148 5.74 3.20 -18.27
CA PRO A 148 5.52 4.41 -19.05
C PRO A 148 6.51 4.52 -20.23
N GLU A 149 7.64 3.82 -20.15
CA GLU A 149 8.65 3.79 -21.19
C GLU A 149 8.55 2.61 -22.16
N VAL A 150 8.00 1.46 -21.76
CA VAL A 150 8.24 0.18 -22.48
C VAL A 150 6.96 -0.50 -22.96
N GLN A 151 5.77 -0.11 -22.47
CA GLN A 151 4.48 -0.75 -22.80
C GLN A 151 4.54 -2.30 -22.73
N LYS A 152 5.36 -2.85 -21.83
CA LYS A 152 5.60 -4.30 -21.74
C LYS A 152 4.81 -4.86 -20.56
N GLU A 153 4.06 -5.92 -20.83
CA GLU A 153 3.39 -6.73 -19.81
C GLU A 153 4.43 -7.47 -18.95
N VAL A 154 4.25 -7.43 -17.64
CA VAL A 154 5.17 -8.03 -16.67
C VAL A 154 4.37 -8.90 -15.72
N ASP A 155 4.62 -10.20 -15.76
CA ASP A 155 4.08 -11.15 -14.80
C ASP A 155 4.77 -10.96 -13.45
N VAL A 156 3.99 -10.74 -12.39
CA VAL A 156 4.50 -10.71 -11.01
C VAL A 156 4.40 -12.11 -10.44
N VAL A 157 5.53 -12.64 -9.95
CA VAL A 157 5.61 -14.01 -9.47
C VAL A 157 6.00 -14.03 -7.99
N LEU A 158 5.39 -14.94 -7.22
CA LEU A 158 5.71 -15.22 -5.82
C LEU A 158 6.53 -16.52 -5.75
N LYS A 159 7.73 -16.49 -5.16
CA LYS A 159 8.71 -17.60 -5.18
C LYS A 159 9.40 -17.80 -3.84
N ASN A 160 10.05 -18.95 -3.67
CA ASN A 160 10.86 -19.32 -2.48
C ASN A 160 12.23 -19.91 -2.87
N PHE A 161 12.99 -19.21 -3.71
CA PHE A 161 14.38 -19.54 -4.04
C PHE A 161 15.10 -18.29 -4.55
N ASP A 162 16.43 -18.25 -4.63
CA ASP A 162 17.14 -16.99 -4.93
C ASP A 162 17.48 -16.75 -6.42
N ASP A 163 17.35 -17.75 -7.28
CA ASP A 163 17.83 -17.69 -8.66
C ASP A 163 16.78 -17.17 -9.65
N PHE A 164 16.55 -15.85 -9.67
CA PHE A 164 15.72 -15.27 -10.73
C PHE A 164 16.10 -13.87 -11.20
N THR A 165 15.93 -13.70 -12.51
CA THR A 165 16.03 -12.45 -13.26
C THR A 165 14.70 -11.71 -13.41
N GLU A 166 13.58 -12.38 -13.10
CA GLU A 166 12.24 -11.83 -13.24
C GLU A 166 11.82 -11.01 -12.01
N PRO A 167 11.04 -9.93 -12.18
CA PRO A 167 10.52 -9.16 -11.08
C PRO A 167 9.49 -9.94 -10.27
N GLY A 168 9.59 -9.89 -8.95
CA GLY A 168 8.68 -10.64 -8.10
C GLY A 168 8.90 -10.44 -6.60
N LEU A 169 8.19 -11.26 -5.86
CA LEU A 169 8.20 -11.35 -4.41
C LEU A 169 8.87 -12.65 -3.98
N LEU A 170 9.92 -12.55 -3.17
CA LEU A 170 10.64 -13.69 -2.61
C LEU A 170 10.26 -13.90 -1.15
N VAL A 171 9.75 -15.07 -0.82
CA VAL A 171 9.56 -15.52 0.57
C VAL A 171 10.79 -16.34 0.95
N GLU A 172 11.66 -15.82 1.83
CA GLU A 172 12.89 -16.53 2.24
C GLU A 172 12.64 -17.61 3.31
N ASP A 173 11.56 -17.47 4.07
CA ASP A 173 11.21 -18.38 5.15
C ASP A 173 10.44 -19.60 4.62
N GLN A 174 11.08 -20.77 4.73
CA GLN A 174 10.53 -22.05 4.29
C GLN A 174 9.26 -22.45 5.04
N GLU A 175 9.15 -22.12 6.34
CA GLU A 175 7.97 -22.46 7.14
C GLU A 175 6.77 -21.64 6.64
N CYS A 176 6.97 -20.32 6.52
CA CYS A 176 5.99 -19.42 5.93
C CYS A 176 5.58 -19.83 4.51
N TRP A 177 6.54 -20.22 3.64
CA TRP A 177 6.21 -20.71 2.30
C TRP A 177 5.32 -21.96 2.34
N SER A 178 5.62 -22.90 3.24
CA SER A 178 4.83 -24.12 3.39
C SER A 178 3.39 -23.81 3.81
N THR A 179 3.20 -22.83 4.71
CA THR A 179 1.87 -22.35 5.11
C THR A 179 1.13 -21.71 3.95
N ILE A 180 1.79 -20.85 3.15
CA ILE A 180 1.19 -20.27 1.95
C ILE A 180 0.79 -21.37 0.97
N ALA A 181 1.66 -22.36 0.75
CA ALA A 181 1.40 -23.42 -0.21
C ALA A 181 0.23 -24.31 0.22
N GLU A 182 0.16 -24.68 1.50
CA GLU A 182 -0.98 -25.40 2.07
C GLU A 182 -2.27 -24.58 1.92
N PHE A 183 -2.21 -23.30 2.25
CA PHE A 183 -3.35 -22.37 2.14
C PHE A 183 -3.87 -22.26 0.69
N VAL A 184 -2.98 -22.11 -0.30
CA VAL A 184 -3.35 -22.04 -1.73
C VAL A 184 -3.94 -23.36 -2.23
N ASN A 185 -3.37 -24.48 -1.81
CA ASN A 185 -3.85 -25.80 -2.19
C ASN A 185 -5.22 -26.12 -1.60
N GLU A 186 -5.49 -25.67 -0.36
CA GLU A 186 -6.77 -25.90 0.31
C GLU A 186 -7.91 -25.14 -0.37
N PHE A 187 -7.71 -23.85 -0.68
CA PHE A 187 -8.81 -23.00 -1.12
C PHE A 187 -8.97 -22.90 -2.64
N GLN A 188 -8.00 -23.38 -3.43
CA GLN A 188 -7.91 -23.31 -4.90
C GLN A 188 -7.94 -21.90 -5.50
N LYS A 189 -8.64 -20.95 -4.88
CA LYS A 189 -8.81 -19.56 -5.29
C LYS A 189 -8.71 -18.66 -4.07
N ILE A 190 -7.67 -17.84 -4.04
CA ILE A 190 -7.47 -16.85 -2.99
C ILE A 190 -7.46 -15.48 -3.64
N ASP A 191 -8.28 -14.57 -3.13
CA ASP A 191 -8.24 -13.18 -3.56
C ASP A 191 -7.00 -12.52 -2.95
N PHE A 192 -6.11 -12.07 -3.84
CA PHE A 192 -4.84 -11.45 -3.47
C PHE A 192 -4.89 -9.96 -3.81
N HIS A 193 -4.58 -9.13 -2.81
CA HIS A 193 -4.52 -7.68 -2.93
C HIS A 193 -3.07 -7.22 -2.83
N LEU A 194 -2.59 -6.56 -3.88
CA LEU A 194 -1.21 -6.07 -3.97
C LEU A 194 -1.20 -4.53 -3.95
N SER A 195 -0.58 -3.96 -2.93
CA SER A 195 -0.36 -2.52 -2.80
C SER A 195 1.13 -2.20 -2.88
N LEU A 196 1.58 -1.68 -4.02
CA LEU A 196 2.96 -1.25 -4.24
C LEU A 196 3.08 0.28 -4.08
N ALA A 197 3.75 0.69 -3.01
CA ALA A 197 4.37 1.99 -2.81
C ALA A 197 5.88 1.88 -3.06
N LEU A 198 6.30 2.07 -4.31
CA LEU A 198 7.70 2.15 -4.76
C LEU A 198 8.15 3.61 -4.88
#